data_AF-A0A1V8SPJ1-F1
#
_entry.id   AF-A0A1V8SPJ1-F1
#
_cell.length_a   1.000
_cell.length_b   1.000
_cell.length_c   1.000
_cell.angle_alpha   90.00
_cell.angle_beta   90.00
_cell.angle_gamma   90.00
#
_symmetry.space_group_name_H-M   'P 1'
#
loop_
_entity.id
_entity.type
_entity.pdbx_description
1 polymer ?
#
loop_
_entity_poly.entity_id
_entity_poly.type
_entity_poly.pdbx_seq_one_letter_code
_entity_poly.pdbx_strand_id
1 'polypeptide(L)'
;MVGFKSVGPGLVLYALYITHIIAAPSTSGLDLELLARPPFVAAREVIVPLTLNLVNGLSSSNVYAYVTTTDLQTNQSILMTSTGAKLVPAPAKLYVPEKVPSDCGILLGPQGNTTSVPLGFPLSDARVYFAEGEMEFWAIRTEDGYSLTNPSCESGKTGFVEVNQASDGNTWANPSFVDFVGLASPFELKSESDKITIESMPVDGAARVCELLEKAAQGPGSPWSALCKRDDRGEVYQVASPMHGNATLFNGYWNATIDTVWDLIGKNGITFDLQSIAYGNVTCRMDTASSTMVCDGISQPFPKPLSNHIWGCVGGPPTGANNAHGHIGSRLRAAFHRGTLLLPGGMCQPSQPSSMYYQTGQVFNEYAKAVHAVSQDGRGYAFPVDDVKAAIMGPEVAGLVGMKDVTELTIFVGGRVGQGTGTAALPLPYTAVASAYTRSMIQTSGSSPTLPSAPSAYSSIVTALTSPSAVASSNGASTPSPAALTLSMQDKGMEHSSTPPSGATRTTSSPRIRTAWVTVTKIETAIVVQTATVMVSAPL
;
A
#
# COMPACT_ATOMS: atom_id res chain seq x y z
N MET A 1 8.01 89.37 19.86
CA MET A 1 8.03 90.15 18.60
C MET A 1 6.90 89.59 17.74
N VAL A 2 5.70 90.21 17.74
CA VAL A 2 5.15 91.13 16.71
C VAL A 2 5.19 90.48 15.31
N GLY A 3 4.16 90.33 14.47
CA GLY A 3 2.75 90.77 14.36
C GLY A 3 2.22 90.17 13.02
N PHE A 4 0.95 89.79 12.91
CA PHE A 4 -0.19 90.51 12.29
C PHE A 4 -0.27 90.62 10.73
N LYS A 5 -1.46 90.27 10.20
CA LYS A 5 -2.17 90.65 8.92
C LYS A 5 -1.70 89.96 7.62
N SER A 6 -2.51 89.20 6.88
CA SER A 6 -3.82 89.44 6.21
C SER A 6 -3.76 90.40 5.01
N VAL A 7 -4.21 89.93 3.84
CA VAL A 7 -5.28 90.46 2.93
C VAL A 7 -4.99 90.04 1.46
N GLY A 8 -5.99 89.44 0.77
CA GLY A 8 -6.00 89.13 -0.68
C GLY A 8 -6.33 90.37 -1.54
N PRO A 9 -7.16 90.31 -2.62
CA PRO A 9 -7.70 89.18 -3.40
C PRO A 9 -7.57 89.40 -4.94
N GLY A 10 -8.00 88.42 -5.74
CA GLY A 10 -8.18 88.55 -7.20
C GLY A 10 -9.17 87.52 -7.72
N LEU A 11 -10.43 87.95 -7.86
CA LEU A 11 -11.62 87.22 -8.33
C LEU A 11 -11.61 87.03 -9.85
N VAL A 12 -11.93 85.83 -10.37
CA VAL A 12 -12.76 85.63 -11.58
C VAL A 12 -13.56 84.30 -11.45
N LEU A 13 -14.89 84.40 -11.51
CA LEU A 13 -15.87 83.30 -11.65
C LEU A 13 -15.94 82.84 -13.13
N TYR A 14 -16.38 81.64 -13.58
CA TYR A 14 -17.59 80.86 -13.23
C TYR A 14 -17.54 79.45 -13.90
N ALA A 15 -18.20 78.48 -13.24
CA ALA A 15 -18.79 77.18 -13.71
C ALA A 15 -17.88 76.08 -14.32
N LEU A 16 -17.62 74.96 -13.61
CA LEU A 16 -18.48 73.78 -13.34
C LEU A 16 -18.64 72.81 -14.54
N TYR A 17 -17.77 71.79 -14.57
CA TYR A 17 -18.14 70.40 -14.87
C TYR A 17 -17.37 69.49 -13.91
N ILE A 18 -18.10 68.81 -13.03
CA ILE A 18 -17.55 67.92 -11.99
C ILE A 18 -17.24 66.56 -12.63
N THR A 19 -15.95 66.27 -12.83
CA THR A 19 -15.45 64.90 -12.98
C THR A 19 -15.23 64.31 -11.59
N HIS A 20 -16.05 63.32 -11.21
CA HIS A 20 -15.80 62.47 -10.04
C HIS A 20 -14.61 61.56 -10.33
N ILE A 21 -13.41 62.02 -9.97
CA ILE A 21 -12.26 61.14 -9.74
C ILE A 21 -12.35 60.72 -8.28
N ILE A 22 -13.07 59.64 -8.02
CA ILE A 22 -12.92 58.89 -6.78
C ILE A 22 -11.59 58.17 -6.91
N ALA A 23 -10.60 58.64 -6.16
CA ALA A 23 -9.37 57.92 -5.92
C ALA A 23 -9.74 56.54 -5.38
N ALA A 24 -9.51 55.51 -6.18
CA ALA A 24 -9.57 54.14 -5.70
C ALA A 24 -8.55 54.00 -4.56
N PRO A 25 -8.97 53.59 -3.36
CA PRO A 25 -8.01 53.19 -2.35
C PRO A 25 -7.18 52.04 -2.93
N SER A 26 -5.86 52.15 -2.80
CA SER A 26 -4.95 51.04 -3.01
C SER A 26 -5.54 49.79 -2.37
N THR A 27 -5.96 48.83 -3.17
CA THR A 27 -6.27 47.50 -2.68
C THR A 27 -4.99 46.98 -2.07
N SER A 28 -4.91 47.03 -0.74
CA SER A 28 -4.08 46.16 0.07
C SER A 28 -4.11 44.80 -0.62
N GLY A 29 -2.92 44.23 -0.86
CA GLY A 29 -2.82 42.87 -1.34
C GLY A 29 -3.80 42.03 -0.55
N LEU A 30 -4.58 41.22 -1.24
CA LEU A 30 -5.07 40.01 -0.64
C LEU A 30 -3.80 39.25 -0.26
N ASP A 31 -3.32 39.48 0.96
CA ASP A 31 -2.71 38.44 1.75
C ASP A 31 -3.71 37.30 1.61
N LEU A 32 -3.37 36.35 0.73
CA LEU A 32 -3.73 34.97 0.97
C LEU A 32 -3.09 34.70 2.33
N GLU A 33 -3.80 35.07 3.41
CA GLU A 33 -3.59 34.44 4.69
C GLU A 33 -3.58 32.96 4.32
N LEU A 34 -2.38 32.40 4.44
CA LEU A 34 -2.14 30.98 4.52
C LEU A 34 -3.21 30.49 5.47
N LEU A 35 -4.34 30.01 4.92
CA LEU A 35 -5.45 29.51 5.72
C LEU A 35 -4.76 28.53 6.63
N ALA A 36 -4.68 28.92 7.92
CA ALA A 36 -4.10 28.08 8.92
C ALA A 36 -4.77 26.74 8.69
N ARG A 37 -3.95 25.70 8.44
CA ARG A 37 -4.43 24.31 8.40
C ARG A 37 -5.51 24.24 9.45
N PRO A 38 -6.76 23.84 9.11
CA PRO A 38 -7.77 23.70 10.15
C PRO A 38 -7.08 22.93 11.27
N PRO A 39 -7.07 23.46 12.51
CA PRO A 39 -6.43 22.78 13.63
C PRO A 39 -6.93 21.36 13.53
N PHE A 40 -6.01 20.39 13.55
CA PHE A 40 -6.27 18.96 13.56
C PHE A 40 -7.62 18.79 14.24
N VAL A 41 -8.70 18.64 13.45
CA VAL A 41 -10.05 18.70 14.02
C VAL A 41 -10.00 17.55 14.98
N ALA A 42 -10.09 17.86 16.28
CA ALA A 42 -9.77 16.96 17.36
C ALA A 42 -10.31 15.59 16.95
N ALA A 43 -9.37 14.69 16.61
CA ALA A 43 -9.69 13.32 16.29
C ALA A 43 -10.64 12.89 17.40
N ARG A 44 -11.78 12.31 17.03
CA ARG A 44 -12.76 11.83 17.99
C ARG A 44 -12.00 11.18 19.15
N GLU A 45 -12.06 11.76 20.35
CA GLU A 45 -11.42 11.20 21.56
C GLU A 45 -12.02 9.82 21.92
N VAL A 46 -13.09 9.43 21.23
CA VAL A 46 -13.69 8.11 21.34
C VAL A 46 -12.85 7.11 20.55
N ILE A 47 -11.82 6.59 21.21
CA ILE A 47 -11.30 5.26 20.89
C ILE A 47 -12.51 4.32 20.96
N VAL A 48 -12.93 3.77 19.83
CA VAL A 48 -13.90 2.67 19.84
C VAL A 48 -13.14 1.46 20.38
N PRO A 49 -13.48 0.95 21.58
CA PRO A 49 -12.76 -0.18 22.14
C PRO A 49 -12.90 -1.38 21.20
N LEU A 50 -11.77 -1.96 20.80
CA LEU A 50 -11.73 -3.11 19.92
C LEU A 50 -11.33 -4.34 20.74
N THR A 51 -12.10 -5.42 20.62
CA THR A 51 -11.66 -6.74 21.09
C THR A 51 -11.17 -7.55 19.91
N LEU A 52 -9.91 -7.98 19.97
CA LEU A 52 -9.33 -8.91 19.01
C LEU A 52 -9.58 -10.34 19.48
N ASN A 53 -10.39 -11.11 18.75
CA ASN A 53 -10.65 -12.51 18.98
C ASN A 53 -9.81 -13.37 18.03
N LEU A 54 -8.97 -14.23 18.58
CA LEU A 54 -8.08 -15.12 17.83
C LEU A 54 -8.55 -16.55 18.02
N VAL A 55 -9.10 -17.14 16.97
CA VAL A 55 -9.65 -18.50 16.99
C VAL A 55 -8.64 -19.45 16.37
N ASN A 56 -8.18 -20.46 17.12
CA ASN A 56 -7.25 -21.45 16.56
C ASN A 56 -8.00 -22.44 15.65
N GLY A 57 -7.77 -22.38 14.35
CA GLY A 57 -8.29 -23.34 13.36
C GLY A 57 -7.39 -24.56 13.16
N LEU A 58 -6.13 -24.49 13.58
CA LEU A 58 -5.15 -25.56 13.39
C LEU A 58 -5.34 -26.68 14.42
N SER A 59 -4.95 -27.90 14.05
CA SER A 59 -4.97 -29.05 14.96
C SER A 59 -3.89 -28.98 16.05
N SER A 60 -2.82 -28.22 15.81
CA SER A 60 -1.76 -27.96 16.79
C SER A 60 -2.26 -27.06 17.92
N SER A 61 -1.84 -27.35 19.14
CA SER A 61 -2.01 -26.46 20.29
C SER A 61 -0.87 -25.45 20.46
N ASN A 62 0.16 -25.55 19.62
CA ASN A 62 1.36 -24.71 19.65
C ASN A 62 1.24 -23.63 18.56
N VAL A 63 0.27 -22.74 18.72
CA VAL A 63 -0.04 -21.68 17.75
C VAL A 63 0.02 -20.35 18.46
N TYR A 64 0.73 -19.40 17.87
CA TYR A 64 0.95 -18.09 18.45
C TYR A 64 0.45 -17.00 17.52
N ALA A 65 -0.05 -15.92 18.11
CA ALA A 65 -0.32 -14.68 17.42
C ALA A 65 0.53 -13.54 17.99
N TYR A 66 0.77 -12.53 17.16
CA TYR A 66 1.56 -11.35 17.50
C TYR A 66 0.91 -10.12 16.87
N VAL A 67 0.84 -9.02 17.62
CA VAL A 67 0.29 -7.77 17.11
C VAL A 67 1.39 -6.73 17.04
N THR A 68 1.68 -6.24 15.84
CA THR A 68 2.51 -5.05 15.63
C THR A 68 1.62 -3.87 15.26
N THR A 69 1.91 -2.67 15.73
CA THR A 69 1.18 -1.44 15.37
C THR A 69 2.07 -0.22 15.54
N THR A 70 1.68 0.92 14.99
CA THR A 70 2.25 2.22 15.33
C THR A 70 1.51 2.81 16.52
N ASP A 71 2.24 3.26 17.54
CA ASP A 71 1.66 4.04 18.63
C ASP A 71 1.46 5.48 18.17
N LEU A 72 0.21 5.91 18.00
CA LEU A 72 -0.12 7.26 17.53
C LEU A 72 0.33 8.39 18.47
N GLN A 73 0.62 8.09 19.74
CA GLN A 73 1.11 9.10 20.68
C GLN A 73 2.60 9.38 20.53
N THR A 74 3.39 8.34 20.24
CA THR A 74 4.86 8.41 20.17
C THR A 74 5.40 8.31 18.74
N ASN A 75 4.54 7.96 17.78
CA ASN A 75 4.88 7.60 16.41
C ASN A 75 5.95 6.51 16.30
N GLN A 76 6.00 5.59 17.27
CA GLN A 76 6.94 4.46 17.30
C GLN A 76 6.22 3.16 16.94
N SER A 77 6.91 2.26 16.24
CA SER A 77 6.43 0.89 16.04
C SER A 77 6.53 0.10 17.36
N ILE A 78 5.47 -0.63 17.70
CA ILE A 78 5.38 -1.41 18.93
C ILE A 78 4.93 -2.86 18.65
N LEU A 79 5.32 -3.78 19.52
CA LEU A 79 4.67 -5.09 19.68
C LEU A 79 3.69 -5.03 20.84
N MET A 80 2.72 -5.91 20.81
CA MET A 80 1.92 -6.22 21.98
C MET A 80 2.52 -7.41 22.72
N THR A 81 2.63 -7.29 24.04
CA THR A 81 2.98 -8.42 24.91
C THR A 81 1.82 -9.40 24.97
N SER A 82 2.10 -10.63 25.42
CA SER A 82 1.06 -11.65 25.66
C SER A 82 -0.03 -11.22 26.67
N THR A 83 0.24 -10.19 27.46
CA THR A 83 -0.72 -9.59 28.43
C THR A 83 -1.54 -8.43 27.86
N GLY A 84 -1.34 -8.03 26.61
CA GLY A 84 -2.03 -6.90 25.98
C GLY A 84 -1.35 -5.53 26.18
N ALA A 85 -0.24 -5.47 26.92
CA ALA A 85 0.53 -4.24 27.09
C ALA A 85 1.36 -3.88 25.84
N LYS A 86 1.62 -2.60 25.62
CA LYS A 86 2.52 -2.09 24.57
C LYS A 86 3.98 -2.37 24.94
N LEU A 87 4.74 -2.94 24.01
CA LEU A 87 6.20 -3.05 24.06
C LEU A 87 6.80 -2.20 22.94
N VAL A 88 7.57 -1.18 23.31
CA VAL A 88 8.45 -0.46 22.38
C VAL A 88 9.80 -1.19 22.39
N PRO A 89 10.22 -1.83 21.29
CA PRO A 89 11.54 -2.41 21.21
C PRO A 89 12.60 -1.32 21.34
N ALA A 90 13.61 -1.54 22.19
CA ALA A 90 14.68 -0.58 22.43
C ALA A 90 16.08 -1.18 22.19
N PRO A 91 16.44 -1.53 20.94
CA PRO A 91 17.80 -1.93 20.59
C PRO A 91 18.86 -0.95 21.11
N ALA A 92 19.92 -1.46 21.71
CA ALA A 92 20.98 -0.64 22.28
C ALA A 92 21.81 0.07 21.21
N LYS A 93 22.13 -0.63 20.12
CA LYS A 93 23.08 -0.18 19.09
C LYS A 93 22.39 0.44 17.87
N LEU A 94 22.93 1.56 17.40
CA LEU A 94 22.49 2.20 16.15
C LEU A 94 22.78 1.28 14.96
N TYR A 95 21.78 1.09 14.11
CA TYR A 95 21.80 0.32 12.86
C TYR A 95 22.19 -1.15 13.01
N VAL A 96 22.12 -1.71 14.21
CA VAL A 96 22.32 -3.14 14.47
C VAL A 96 20.98 -3.77 14.82
N PRO A 97 20.52 -4.77 14.05
CA PRO A 97 19.33 -5.53 14.40
C PRO A 97 19.52 -6.27 15.73
N GLU A 98 18.59 -6.08 16.65
CA GLU A 98 18.50 -6.81 17.91
C GLU A 98 17.18 -7.57 17.96
N LYS A 99 17.24 -8.84 18.37
CA LYS A 99 16.05 -9.68 18.51
C LYS A 99 15.16 -9.11 19.61
N VAL A 100 13.88 -8.97 19.33
CA VAL A 100 12.88 -8.55 20.32
C VAL A 100 12.68 -9.69 21.33
N PRO A 101 12.60 -9.41 22.64
CA PRO A 101 12.32 -10.43 23.65
C PRO A 101 11.06 -11.26 23.35
N SER A 102 11.05 -12.51 23.79
CA SER A 102 10.07 -13.53 23.39
C SER A 102 8.70 -13.43 24.11
N ASP A 103 8.47 -12.46 24.98
CA ASP A 103 7.23 -12.34 25.78
C ASP A 103 6.03 -11.78 25.00
N CYS A 104 6.16 -11.60 23.70
CA CYS A 104 5.13 -11.04 22.83
C CYS A 104 4.21 -12.08 22.17
N GLY A 105 4.48 -13.38 22.34
CA GLY A 105 3.64 -14.44 21.77
C GLY A 105 2.34 -14.65 22.54
N ILE A 106 1.20 -14.44 21.88
CA ILE A 106 -0.13 -14.78 22.40
C ILE A 106 -0.42 -16.24 22.02
N LEU A 107 -0.34 -17.16 22.99
CA LEU A 107 -0.64 -18.57 22.78
C LEU A 107 -2.14 -18.79 22.58
N LEU A 108 -2.51 -19.47 21.49
CA LEU A 108 -3.93 -19.69 21.13
C LEU A 108 -4.52 -20.98 21.70
N GLY A 109 -3.69 -21.89 22.23
CA GLY A 109 -4.16 -23.14 22.81
C GLY A 109 -4.70 -24.14 21.77
N PRO A 110 -5.53 -25.13 22.16
CA PRO A 110 -5.99 -26.19 21.27
C PRO A 110 -6.95 -25.70 20.16
N GLN A 111 -7.18 -26.54 19.14
CA GLN A 111 -8.12 -26.26 18.06
C GLN A 111 -9.50 -25.85 18.59
N GLY A 112 -10.09 -24.83 17.96
CA GLY A 112 -11.39 -24.25 18.31
C GLY A 112 -11.36 -23.33 19.52
N ASN A 113 -10.23 -23.21 20.24
CA ASN A 113 -10.10 -22.25 21.32
C ASN A 113 -10.12 -20.81 20.77
N THR A 114 -10.76 -19.91 21.50
CA THR A 114 -10.77 -18.48 21.22
C THR A 114 -9.98 -17.76 22.31
N THR A 115 -8.93 -17.04 21.93
CA THR A 115 -8.21 -16.12 22.81
C THR A 115 -8.67 -14.69 22.50
N SER A 116 -9.31 -14.04 23.47
CA SER A 116 -9.80 -12.66 23.34
C SER A 116 -8.84 -11.67 23.98
N VAL A 117 -8.44 -10.65 23.23
CA VAL A 117 -7.49 -9.61 23.63
C VAL A 117 -8.17 -8.24 23.52
N PRO A 118 -8.62 -7.65 24.64
CA PRO A 118 -9.17 -6.30 24.63
C PRO A 118 -8.07 -5.27 24.37
N LEU A 119 -8.29 -4.37 23.42
CA LEU A 119 -7.31 -3.35 23.03
C LEU A 119 -7.66 -2.00 23.67
N GLY A 120 -6.73 -1.49 24.49
CA GLY A 120 -6.84 -0.17 25.13
C GLY A 120 -6.39 1.00 24.25
N PHE A 121 -6.12 0.77 22.97
CA PHE A 121 -5.63 1.76 22.02
C PHE A 121 -6.05 1.39 20.59
N PRO A 122 -6.16 2.37 19.67
CA PRO A 122 -6.47 2.07 18.28
C PRO A 122 -5.31 1.37 17.59
N LEU A 123 -5.62 0.42 16.71
CA LEU A 123 -4.64 -0.17 15.80
C LEU A 123 -4.35 0.79 14.65
N SER A 124 -3.08 1.16 14.43
CA SER A 124 -2.64 2.00 13.31
C SER A 124 -1.51 1.31 12.57
N ASP A 125 -1.64 1.12 11.26
CA ASP A 125 -0.70 0.34 10.44
C ASP A 125 -0.39 -1.03 11.06
N ALA A 126 -1.43 -1.66 11.60
CA ALA A 126 -1.25 -2.86 12.38
C ALA A 126 -1.19 -4.11 11.52
N ARG A 127 -0.39 -5.07 11.97
CA ARG A 127 -0.37 -6.43 11.47
C ARG A 127 -0.62 -7.39 12.63
N VAL A 128 -1.58 -8.27 12.44
CA VAL A 128 -1.81 -9.41 13.33
C VAL A 128 -1.22 -10.63 12.65
N TYR A 129 0.00 -10.99 13.05
CA TYR A 129 0.70 -12.17 12.59
C TYR A 129 0.27 -13.40 13.38
N PHE A 130 0.36 -14.57 12.77
CA PHE A 130 0.16 -15.86 13.43
C PHE A 130 1.04 -16.94 12.81
N ALA A 131 1.40 -17.93 13.63
CA ALA A 131 2.29 -19.01 13.26
C ALA A 131 1.97 -20.33 13.98
N GLU A 132 2.22 -21.45 13.32
CA GLU A 132 2.39 -22.75 14.01
C GLU A 132 3.82 -22.80 14.56
N GLY A 133 3.97 -22.66 15.87
CA GLY A 133 5.24 -22.38 16.55
C GLY A 133 5.44 -20.89 16.85
N GLU A 134 6.56 -20.57 17.49
CA GLU A 134 6.93 -19.18 17.79
C GLU A 134 7.55 -18.50 16.57
N MET A 135 7.29 -17.19 16.43
CA MET A 135 7.89 -16.34 15.41
C MET A 135 8.87 -15.35 16.04
N GLU A 136 9.97 -15.07 15.34
CA GLU A 136 10.97 -14.11 15.79
C GLU A 136 10.71 -12.72 15.20
N PHE A 137 10.90 -11.71 16.04
CA PHE A 137 10.89 -10.31 15.63
C PHE A 137 12.24 -9.69 15.91
N TRP A 138 12.62 -8.75 15.06
CA TRP A 138 13.84 -7.97 15.23
C TRP A 138 13.49 -6.49 15.20
N ALA A 139 14.28 -5.69 15.89
CA ALA A 139 14.14 -4.25 15.91
C ALA A 139 15.48 -3.60 15.68
N ILE A 140 15.45 -2.41 15.08
CA ILE A 140 16.63 -1.61 14.79
C ILE A 140 16.41 -0.22 15.35
N ARG A 141 17.45 0.28 16.01
CA ARG A 141 17.53 1.67 16.40
C ARG A 141 18.21 2.46 15.28
N THR A 142 17.63 3.59 14.94
CA THR A 142 18.17 4.56 13.99
C THR A 142 18.33 5.91 14.69
N GLU A 143 18.86 6.91 13.98
CA GLU A 143 18.94 8.28 14.50
C GLU A 143 17.54 8.86 14.82
N ASP A 144 16.52 8.44 14.05
CA ASP A 144 15.15 8.97 14.13
C ASP A 144 14.23 8.20 15.09
N GLY A 145 14.67 7.07 15.63
CA GLY A 145 13.89 6.24 16.55
C GLY A 145 14.07 4.74 16.35
N TYR A 146 13.12 3.96 16.83
CA TYR A 146 13.11 2.50 16.72
C TYR A 146 12.17 2.05 15.61
N SER A 147 12.55 1.00 14.91
CA SER A 147 11.69 0.36 13.92
C SER A 147 11.71 -1.14 14.10
N LEU A 148 10.53 -1.73 13.93
CA LEU A 148 10.36 -3.17 13.87
C LEU A 148 10.58 -3.66 12.46
N THR A 149 11.38 -4.71 12.31
CA THR A 149 11.49 -5.43 11.05
C THR A 149 10.25 -6.30 10.87
N ASN A 150 9.71 -6.33 9.65
CA ASN A 150 8.72 -7.34 9.32
C ASN A 150 9.37 -8.73 9.35
N PRO A 151 8.71 -9.75 9.92
CA PRO A 151 9.13 -11.14 9.83
C PRO A 151 9.37 -11.55 8.37
N SER A 152 10.37 -12.42 8.16
CA SER A 152 10.68 -12.94 6.83
C SER A 152 9.55 -13.85 6.32
N CYS A 153 9.37 -13.91 5.00
CA CYS A 153 8.55 -14.97 4.40
C CYS A 153 9.09 -16.37 4.76
N GLU A 154 10.37 -16.51 5.11
CA GLU A 154 10.95 -17.82 5.47
C GLU A 154 10.71 -18.25 6.93
N SER A 155 9.89 -17.53 7.71
CA SER A 155 9.61 -17.82 9.13
C SER A 155 8.71 -19.05 9.39
N GLY A 156 8.60 -19.99 8.44
CA GLY A 156 7.83 -21.22 8.56
C GLY A 156 6.35 -21.07 8.18
N LYS A 157 5.47 -21.85 8.85
CA LYS A 157 4.02 -21.82 8.65
C LYS A 157 3.41 -20.59 9.32
N THR A 158 3.32 -19.50 8.59
CA THR A 158 2.87 -18.20 9.09
C THR A 158 1.81 -17.57 8.22
N GLY A 159 1.14 -16.54 8.72
CA GLY A 159 0.26 -15.66 7.96
C GLY A 159 -0.02 -14.38 8.74
N PHE A 160 -0.69 -13.41 8.11
CA PHE A 160 -1.09 -12.19 8.79
C PHE A 160 -2.33 -11.53 8.18
N VAL A 161 -2.96 -10.65 8.96
CA VAL A 161 -4.03 -9.73 8.57
C VAL A 161 -3.56 -8.31 8.86
N GLU A 162 -3.81 -7.39 7.94
CA GLU A 162 -3.54 -5.96 8.11
C GLU A 162 -4.80 -5.25 8.62
N VAL A 163 -4.62 -4.32 9.56
CA VAL A 163 -5.72 -3.61 10.24
C VAL A 163 -5.36 -2.16 10.50
N ASN A 164 -6.29 -1.25 10.25
CA ASN A 164 -6.14 0.16 10.58
C ASN A 164 -7.46 0.78 11.08
N GLN A 165 -7.46 1.29 12.30
CA GLN A 165 -8.53 2.07 12.91
C GLN A 165 -8.25 3.56 12.72
N ALA A 166 -8.96 4.18 11.80
CA ALA A 166 -8.87 5.60 11.52
C ALA A 166 -9.61 6.44 12.58
N SER A 167 -9.20 7.69 12.72
CA SER A 167 -9.74 8.65 13.69
C SER A 167 -11.21 9.05 13.44
N ASP A 168 -11.73 8.76 12.25
CA ASP A 168 -13.14 8.95 11.89
C ASP A 168 -14.04 7.80 12.36
N GLY A 169 -13.47 6.79 13.01
CA GLY A 169 -14.15 5.59 13.51
C GLY A 169 -14.26 4.46 12.49
N ASN A 170 -13.70 4.61 11.29
CA ASN A 170 -13.61 3.50 10.34
C ASN A 170 -12.47 2.54 10.71
N THR A 171 -12.75 1.25 10.66
CA THR A 171 -11.75 0.19 10.72
C THR A 171 -11.64 -0.46 9.36
N TRP A 172 -10.42 -0.46 8.82
CA TRP A 172 -10.05 -1.14 7.58
C TRP A 172 -9.30 -2.42 7.91
N ALA A 173 -9.61 -3.50 7.21
CA ALA A 173 -8.86 -4.74 7.32
C ALA A 173 -8.79 -5.47 5.98
N ASN A 174 -7.71 -6.22 5.77
CA ASN A 174 -7.53 -7.06 4.58
C ASN A 174 -6.74 -8.33 4.92
N PRO A 175 -7.02 -9.45 4.22
CA PRO A 175 -6.04 -10.52 4.14
C PRO A 175 -4.86 -9.99 3.35
N SER A 176 -3.63 -10.37 3.68
CA SER A 176 -2.45 -9.88 2.94
C SER A 176 -1.67 -11.05 2.36
N PHE A 177 -1.67 -11.12 1.03
CA PHE A 177 -0.88 -12.05 0.23
C PHE A 177 0.14 -11.31 -0.63
N VAL A 178 0.40 -10.03 -0.32
CA VAL A 178 1.39 -9.20 -1.02
C VAL A 178 2.79 -9.78 -0.83
N ASP A 179 3.06 -10.34 0.35
CA ASP A 179 4.35 -10.94 0.68
C ASP A 179 4.38 -12.44 0.36
N PHE A 180 3.35 -13.19 0.78
CA PHE A 180 3.23 -14.62 0.56
C PHE A 180 1.81 -15.13 0.85
N VAL A 181 1.45 -16.30 0.30
CA VAL A 181 0.33 -17.13 0.77
C VAL A 181 0.86 -18.14 1.78
N GLY A 182 0.37 -18.10 3.01
CA GLY A 182 0.74 -19.05 4.06
C GLY A 182 -0.50 -19.65 4.73
N LEU A 183 -0.55 -19.61 6.06
CA LEU A 183 -1.71 -20.03 6.83
C LEU A 183 -2.96 -19.22 6.45
N ALA A 184 -4.08 -19.92 6.30
CA ALA A 184 -5.38 -19.30 5.99
C ALA A 184 -5.80 -18.29 7.07
N SER A 185 -6.44 -17.20 6.62
CA SER A 185 -6.77 -16.05 7.46
C SER A 185 -8.19 -15.49 7.25
N PRO A 186 -9.27 -16.30 7.29
CA PRO A 186 -10.61 -15.75 7.34
C PRO A 186 -10.76 -14.82 8.54
N PHE A 187 -11.51 -13.73 8.38
CA PHE A 187 -11.79 -12.82 9.49
C PHE A 187 -13.15 -12.15 9.38
N GLU A 188 -13.60 -11.60 10.51
CA GLU A 188 -14.86 -10.89 10.66
C GLU A 188 -14.63 -9.54 11.36
N LEU A 189 -15.21 -8.48 10.80
CA LEU A 189 -15.40 -7.20 11.46
C LEU A 189 -16.85 -7.10 11.92
N LYS A 190 -17.06 -6.69 13.17
CA LYS A 190 -18.40 -6.52 13.74
C LYS A 190 -18.52 -5.21 14.50
N SER A 191 -19.62 -4.50 14.24
CA SER A 191 -20.10 -3.36 15.02
C SER A 191 -21.39 -3.75 15.76
N GLU A 192 -22.07 -2.79 16.38
CA GLU A 192 -23.39 -3.04 16.98
C GLU A 192 -24.46 -3.44 15.96
N SER A 193 -24.41 -2.85 14.76
CA SER A 193 -25.45 -3.01 13.73
C SER A 193 -25.05 -3.94 12.59
N ASP A 194 -23.75 -4.08 12.33
CA ASP A 194 -23.25 -4.67 11.09
C ASP A 194 -22.16 -5.71 11.33
N LYS A 195 -22.03 -6.61 10.36
CA LYS A 195 -20.97 -7.60 10.30
C LYS A 195 -20.49 -7.78 8.87
N ILE A 196 -19.18 -7.76 8.67
CA ILE A 196 -18.52 -8.10 7.40
C ILE A 196 -17.64 -9.31 7.64
N THR A 197 -17.68 -10.24 6.69
CA THR A 197 -16.86 -11.46 6.68
C THR A 197 -16.01 -11.48 5.42
N ILE A 198 -14.74 -11.84 5.59
CA ILE A 198 -13.82 -12.22 4.52
C ILE A 198 -13.50 -13.70 4.69
N GLU A 199 -13.82 -14.50 3.66
CA GLU A 199 -13.59 -15.95 3.71
C GLU A 199 -12.13 -16.31 3.44
N SER A 200 -11.37 -15.45 2.74
CA SER A 200 -9.93 -15.62 2.50
C SER A 200 -9.60 -16.99 1.85
N MET A 201 -8.37 -17.47 2.08
CA MET A 201 -7.88 -18.76 1.61
C MET A 201 -8.54 -19.94 2.34
N PRO A 202 -8.75 -21.09 1.65
CA PRO A 202 -9.01 -22.36 2.34
C PRO A 202 -7.76 -22.85 3.08
N VAL A 203 -7.92 -23.84 3.96
CA VAL A 203 -6.84 -24.38 4.80
C VAL A 203 -5.64 -24.93 4.00
N ASP A 204 -5.90 -25.43 2.80
CA ASP A 204 -4.90 -25.94 1.83
C ASP A 204 -4.56 -24.90 0.75
N GLY A 205 -4.84 -23.62 0.99
CA GLY A 205 -4.72 -22.53 0.02
C GLY A 205 -3.31 -22.40 -0.57
N ALA A 206 -2.26 -22.45 0.26
CA ALA A 206 -0.88 -22.39 -0.22
C ALA A 206 -0.55 -23.54 -1.20
N ALA A 207 -1.00 -24.77 -0.91
CA ALA A 207 -0.81 -25.92 -1.77
C ALA A 207 -1.55 -25.76 -3.11
N ARG A 208 -2.80 -25.30 -3.10
CA ARG A 208 -3.59 -25.05 -4.32
C ARG A 208 -2.99 -23.93 -5.18
N VAL A 209 -2.54 -22.84 -4.56
CA VAL A 209 -1.84 -21.76 -5.26
C VAL A 209 -0.58 -22.32 -5.92
N CYS A 210 0.21 -23.12 -5.19
CA CYS A 210 1.39 -23.76 -5.75
C CYS A 210 1.07 -24.66 -6.96
N GLU A 211 0.00 -25.47 -6.87
CA GLU A 211 -0.44 -26.33 -7.99
C GLU A 211 -0.76 -25.50 -9.25
N LEU A 212 -1.43 -24.36 -9.10
CA LEU A 212 -1.72 -23.46 -10.21
C LEU A 212 -0.44 -22.84 -10.80
N LEU A 213 0.53 -22.49 -9.96
CA LEU A 213 1.83 -21.96 -10.41
C LEU A 213 2.69 -23.03 -11.11
N GLU A 214 2.62 -24.28 -10.65
CA GLU A 214 3.27 -25.41 -11.33
C GLU A 214 2.67 -25.66 -12.70
N LYS A 215 1.34 -25.48 -12.87
CA LYS A 215 0.69 -25.51 -14.19
C LYS A 215 1.11 -24.33 -15.06
N ALA A 216 1.17 -23.12 -14.50
CA ALA A 216 1.63 -21.93 -15.22
C ALA A 216 3.07 -22.08 -15.72
N ALA A 217 3.95 -22.71 -14.92
CA ALA A 217 5.35 -22.96 -15.26
C ALA A 217 5.56 -24.00 -16.40
N GLN A 218 4.52 -24.72 -16.82
CA GLN A 218 4.59 -25.65 -17.97
C GLN A 218 4.43 -24.93 -19.32
N GLY A 219 3.95 -23.69 -19.31
CA GLY A 219 3.86 -22.85 -20.50
C GLY A 219 5.17 -22.10 -20.82
N PRO A 220 5.23 -21.35 -21.94
CA PRO A 220 6.31 -20.42 -22.18
C PRO A 220 6.24 -19.27 -21.16
N GLY A 221 7.27 -19.13 -20.33
CA GLY A 221 7.45 -17.93 -19.50
C GLY A 221 7.46 -18.20 -18.00
N SER A 222 8.61 -17.85 -17.42
CA SER A 222 8.92 -17.65 -16.01
C SER A 222 8.78 -18.83 -15.02
N PRO A 223 9.72 -18.95 -14.08
CA PRO A 223 9.82 -20.05 -13.11
C PRO A 223 8.85 -19.86 -11.92
N TRP A 224 7.55 -19.80 -12.19
CA TRP A 224 6.49 -19.57 -11.20
C TRP A 224 6.48 -20.59 -10.06
N SER A 225 6.78 -21.85 -10.35
CA SER A 225 6.87 -22.92 -9.34
C SER A 225 7.99 -22.71 -8.32
N ALA A 226 9.02 -21.90 -8.63
CA ALA A 226 10.11 -21.58 -7.70
C ALA A 226 9.66 -20.69 -6.53
N LEU A 227 8.44 -20.16 -6.58
CA LEU A 227 7.82 -19.42 -5.47
C LEU A 227 7.29 -20.34 -4.37
N CYS A 228 7.07 -21.62 -4.65
CA CYS A 228 6.56 -22.57 -3.66
C CYS A 228 7.64 -22.95 -2.65
N LYS A 229 7.30 -22.88 -1.37
CA LYS A 229 8.13 -23.33 -0.25
C LYS A 229 7.57 -24.63 0.32
N ARG A 230 8.45 -25.61 0.47
CA ARG A 230 8.11 -26.98 0.90
C ARG A 230 8.89 -27.35 2.15
N ASP A 231 8.26 -28.11 3.03
CA ASP A 231 8.93 -28.68 4.21
C ASP A 231 9.77 -29.93 3.83
N ASP A 232 10.45 -30.52 4.81
CA ASP A 232 11.28 -31.72 4.61
C ASP A 232 10.48 -32.96 4.14
N ARG A 233 9.15 -32.93 4.26
CA ARG A 233 8.24 -33.98 3.77
C ARG A 233 7.74 -33.70 2.36
N GLY A 234 8.08 -32.54 1.80
CA GLY A 234 7.65 -32.08 0.48
C GLY A 234 6.31 -31.34 0.48
N GLU A 235 5.69 -31.12 1.64
CA GLU A 235 4.40 -30.44 1.77
C GLU A 235 4.57 -28.94 1.60
N VAL A 236 3.68 -28.30 0.83
CA VAL A 236 3.70 -26.85 0.64
C VAL A 236 3.19 -26.17 1.89
N TYR A 237 4.04 -25.38 2.54
CA TYR A 237 3.65 -24.60 3.72
C TYR A 237 3.44 -23.12 3.41
N GLN A 238 4.01 -22.64 2.30
CA GLN A 238 3.91 -21.25 1.87
C GLN A 238 4.19 -21.11 0.37
N VAL A 239 3.67 -20.06 -0.25
CA VAL A 239 4.06 -19.59 -1.59
C VAL A 239 4.49 -18.13 -1.48
N ALA A 240 5.76 -17.83 -1.75
CA ALA A 240 6.26 -16.46 -1.76
C ALA A 240 5.64 -15.66 -2.92
N SER A 241 5.39 -14.37 -2.75
CA SER A 241 5.02 -13.52 -3.87
C SER A 241 6.23 -13.26 -4.79
N PRO A 242 6.01 -12.78 -6.03
CA PRO A 242 7.11 -12.44 -6.94
C PRO A 242 8.11 -11.42 -6.37
N MET A 243 7.72 -10.61 -5.38
CA MET A 243 8.61 -9.65 -4.71
C MET A 243 9.62 -10.33 -3.79
N HIS A 244 9.25 -11.47 -3.22
CA HIS A 244 10.06 -12.22 -2.24
C HIS A 244 10.66 -13.51 -2.84
N GLY A 245 10.44 -13.74 -4.14
CA GLY A 245 11.19 -14.71 -4.91
C GLY A 245 12.66 -14.33 -5.08
N ASN A 246 13.42 -15.17 -5.78
CA ASN A 246 14.80 -14.82 -6.15
C ASN A 246 14.81 -13.51 -6.96
N ALA A 247 15.71 -12.57 -6.64
CA ALA A 247 15.75 -11.24 -7.23
C ALA A 247 15.83 -11.23 -8.78
N THR A 248 16.34 -12.30 -9.39
CA THR A 248 16.44 -12.40 -10.87
C THR A 248 15.32 -13.22 -11.50
N LEU A 249 14.43 -13.79 -10.69
CA LEU A 249 13.46 -14.81 -11.10
C LEU A 249 12.51 -14.32 -12.20
N PHE A 250 12.10 -13.06 -12.13
CA PHE A 250 11.19 -12.41 -13.06
C PHE A 250 11.85 -11.23 -13.80
N ASN A 251 13.18 -11.24 -13.94
CA ASN A 251 13.87 -10.18 -14.66
C ASN A 251 13.40 -10.12 -16.11
N GLY A 252 12.97 -8.94 -16.50
CA GLY A 252 12.48 -8.68 -17.86
C GLY A 252 11.12 -9.26 -18.20
N TYR A 253 10.38 -9.83 -17.23
CA TYR A 253 9.09 -10.48 -17.46
C TYR A 253 8.08 -9.64 -18.25
N TRP A 254 8.05 -8.32 -17.98
CA TRP A 254 7.13 -7.40 -18.66
C TRP A 254 7.81 -6.54 -19.72
N ASN A 255 9.09 -6.71 -20.06
CA ASN A 255 9.82 -5.78 -20.93
C ASN A 255 9.10 -5.55 -22.28
N ALA A 256 8.70 -6.62 -22.96
CA ALA A 256 7.99 -6.51 -24.23
C ALA A 256 6.61 -5.82 -24.10
N THR A 257 5.88 -6.11 -23.02
CA THR A 257 4.59 -5.47 -22.71
C THR A 257 4.80 -3.98 -22.40
N ILE A 258 5.81 -3.64 -21.61
CA ILE A 258 6.17 -2.26 -21.29
C ILE A 258 6.53 -1.49 -22.58
N ASP A 259 7.36 -2.07 -23.44
CA ASP A 259 7.73 -1.48 -24.74
C ASP A 259 6.47 -1.18 -25.57
N THR A 260 5.59 -2.16 -25.71
CA THR A 260 4.33 -2.03 -26.48
C THR A 260 3.41 -0.96 -25.90
N VAL A 261 3.24 -0.93 -24.57
CA VAL A 261 2.41 0.06 -23.88
C VAL A 261 3.01 1.46 -24.06
N TRP A 262 4.32 1.62 -23.93
CA TRP A 262 4.99 2.91 -24.12
C TRP A 262 4.82 3.43 -25.55
N ASP A 263 4.93 2.56 -26.56
CA ASP A 263 4.68 2.92 -27.95
C ASP A 263 3.23 3.35 -28.18
N LEU A 264 2.26 2.69 -27.53
CA LEU A 264 0.84 3.07 -27.60
C LEU A 264 0.58 4.41 -26.94
N ILE A 265 1.19 4.68 -25.77
CA ILE A 265 1.12 6.00 -25.12
C ILE A 265 1.70 7.08 -26.03
N GLY A 266 2.79 6.80 -26.74
CA GLY A 266 3.38 7.73 -27.71
C GLY A 266 2.46 8.05 -28.90
N LYS A 267 1.67 7.08 -29.37
CA LYS A 267 0.77 7.26 -30.52
C LYS A 267 -0.57 7.90 -30.13
N ASN A 268 -1.16 7.44 -29.04
CA ASN A 268 -2.57 7.70 -28.72
C ASN A 268 -2.79 8.35 -27.34
N GLY A 269 -1.75 8.41 -26.50
CA GLY A 269 -1.89 8.76 -25.09
C GLY A 269 -2.56 7.65 -24.26
N ILE A 270 -2.75 7.94 -22.97
CA ILE A 270 -3.46 7.10 -22.01
C ILE A 270 -4.25 8.02 -21.07
N THR A 271 -5.43 7.60 -20.66
CA THR A 271 -6.24 8.33 -19.68
C THR A 271 -6.36 7.54 -18.39
N PHE A 272 -6.24 8.24 -17.25
CA PHE A 272 -6.42 7.68 -15.92
C PHE A 272 -7.63 8.32 -15.25
N ASP A 273 -8.66 7.53 -14.96
CA ASP A 273 -9.76 7.95 -14.08
C ASP A 273 -9.29 7.85 -12.63
N LEU A 274 -8.93 8.97 -12.02
CA LEU A 274 -8.42 9.01 -10.65
C LEU A 274 -9.51 8.80 -9.59
N GLN A 275 -10.78 8.67 -10.00
CA GLN A 275 -11.92 8.41 -9.12
C GLN A 275 -11.96 9.36 -7.91
N SER A 276 -11.51 10.59 -8.16
CA SER A 276 -11.37 11.64 -7.18
C SER A 276 -12.07 12.88 -7.70
N ILE A 277 -12.89 13.51 -6.84
CA ILE A 277 -13.58 14.76 -7.17
C ILE A 277 -12.58 15.86 -7.53
N ALA A 278 -11.38 15.84 -6.93
CA ALA A 278 -10.36 16.86 -7.16
C ALA A 278 -9.66 16.76 -8.52
N TYR A 279 -9.58 15.56 -9.11
CA TYR A 279 -8.76 15.31 -10.30
C TYR A 279 -9.56 14.77 -11.50
N GLY A 280 -10.60 13.96 -11.27
CA GLY A 280 -11.34 13.29 -12.33
C GLY A 280 -10.43 12.48 -13.26
N ASN A 281 -10.62 12.65 -14.57
CA ASN A 281 -9.83 12.00 -15.60
C ASN A 281 -8.57 12.82 -15.94
N VAL A 282 -7.41 12.19 -15.87
CA VAL A 282 -6.11 12.78 -16.25
C VAL A 282 -5.61 12.10 -17.52
N THR A 283 -5.34 12.88 -18.56
CA THR A 283 -4.75 12.36 -19.80
C THR A 283 -3.23 12.54 -19.77
N CYS A 284 -2.52 11.50 -20.19
CA CYS A 284 -1.07 11.48 -20.28
C CYS A 284 -0.62 11.17 -21.71
N ARG A 285 0.52 11.75 -22.09
CA ARG A 285 1.12 11.64 -23.42
C ARG A 285 2.63 11.50 -23.28
N MET A 286 3.29 10.98 -24.32
CA MET A 286 4.75 10.93 -24.33
C MET A 286 5.30 12.34 -24.60
N ASP A 287 6.19 12.81 -23.73
CA ASP A 287 7.11 13.89 -24.06
C ASP A 287 8.29 13.30 -24.84
N THR A 288 8.38 13.65 -26.12
CA THR A 288 9.43 13.18 -27.01
C THR A 288 10.83 13.69 -26.64
N ALA A 289 10.94 14.84 -25.96
CA ALA A 289 12.23 15.41 -25.60
C ALA A 289 12.87 14.64 -24.43
N SER A 290 12.08 14.30 -23.41
CA SER A 290 12.54 13.57 -22.24
C SER A 290 12.36 12.06 -22.33
N SER A 291 11.62 11.55 -23.33
CA SER A 291 11.20 10.14 -23.43
C SER A 291 10.47 9.65 -22.17
N THR A 292 9.65 10.53 -21.57
CA THR A 292 8.84 10.23 -20.39
C THR A 292 7.36 10.48 -20.67
N MET A 293 6.49 9.80 -19.93
CA MET A 293 5.07 10.09 -19.97
C MET A 293 4.76 11.30 -19.08
N VAL A 294 4.21 12.36 -19.66
CA VAL A 294 3.74 13.57 -18.97
C VAL A 294 2.21 13.56 -18.89
N CYS A 295 1.65 14.06 -17.78
CA CYS A 295 0.22 14.00 -17.50
C CYS A 295 -0.35 15.40 -17.25
N ASP A 296 -1.52 15.68 -17.81
CA ASP A 296 -2.19 16.97 -17.71
C ASP A 296 -2.41 17.34 -16.23
N GLY A 297 -1.87 18.49 -15.80
CA GLY A 297 -1.99 18.97 -14.41
C GLY A 297 -1.07 18.27 -13.39
N ILE A 298 -0.15 17.40 -13.83
CA ILE A 298 0.80 16.69 -12.96
C ILE A 298 2.22 17.17 -13.25
N SER A 299 2.90 17.70 -12.23
CA SER A 299 4.22 18.32 -12.41
C SER A 299 5.36 17.32 -12.60
N GLN A 300 5.21 16.10 -12.08
CA GLN A 300 6.24 15.07 -12.15
C GLN A 300 5.96 14.10 -13.31
N PRO A 301 6.93 13.84 -14.20
CA PRO A 301 6.78 12.89 -15.29
C PRO A 301 7.00 11.44 -14.81
N PHE A 302 6.49 10.49 -15.60
CA PHE A 302 6.65 9.07 -15.40
C PHE A 302 7.70 8.51 -16.37
N PRO A 303 8.87 8.06 -15.87
CA PRO A 303 9.83 7.35 -16.72
C PRO A 303 9.27 5.99 -17.14
N LYS A 304 9.86 5.41 -18.20
CA LYS A 304 9.57 4.03 -18.58
C LYS A 304 9.89 3.07 -17.43
N PRO A 305 8.93 2.27 -16.94
CA PRO A 305 9.12 1.41 -15.81
C PRO A 305 10.02 0.25 -16.18
N LEU A 306 10.64 -0.33 -15.16
CA LEU A 306 11.32 -1.60 -15.25
C LEU A 306 10.41 -2.70 -14.71
N SER A 307 10.56 -3.94 -15.20
CA SER A 307 9.74 -5.06 -14.73
C SER A 307 9.78 -5.24 -13.21
N ASN A 308 10.95 -5.06 -12.58
CA ASN A 308 11.13 -5.12 -11.13
C ASN A 308 10.37 -4.03 -10.35
N HIS A 309 10.16 -2.86 -10.96
CA HIS A 309 9.42 -1.74 -10.35
C HIS A 309 7.92 -1.99 -10.32
N ILE A 310 7.41 -2.81 -11.24
CA ILE A 310 5.99 -3.18 -11.27
C ILE A 310 5.67 -4.08 -10.07
N TRP A 311 6.46 -5.14 -9.83
CA TRP A 311 6.20 -6.12 -8.76
C TRP A 311 5.99 -5.49 -7.39
N GLY A 312 6.95 -4.67 -6.95
CA GLY A 312 6.94 -4.12 -5.60
C GLY A 312 6.40 -2.71 -5.48
N CYS A 313 5.86 -2.14 -6.56
CA CYS A 313 5.54 -0.72 -6.63
C CYS A 313 6.72 0.21 -6.28
N VAL A 314 7.96 -0.27 -6.47
CA VAL A 314 9.20 0.45 -6.15
C VAL A 314 9.63 1.34 -7.33
N GLY A 315 10.28 2.48 -7.08
CA GLY A 315 10.94 3.27 -8.14
C GLY A 315 10.10 4.36 -8.84
N GLY A 316 9.20 5.03 -8.11
CA GLY A 316 8.60 6.32 -8.48
C GLY A 316 8.63 7.28 -7.28
N PRO A 317 8.34 8.59 -7.44
CA PRO A 317 8.30 9.52 -6.32
C PRO A 317 7.33 8.99 -5.24
N PRO A 318 7.65 9.21 -3.95
CA PRO A 318 6.91 8.67 -2.83
C PRO A 318 5.43 9.02 -2.99
N THR A 319 4.61 7.99 -3.05
CA THR A 319 3.16 8.14 -3.11
C THR A 319 2.69 8.56 -1.73
N GLY A 320 2.59 9.86 -1.50
CA GLY A 320 1.62 10.33 -0.50
C GLY A 320 0.26 9.88 -0.99
N ALA A 321 -0.50 9.16 -0.16
CA ALA A 321 -1.77 8.49 -0.50
C ALA A 321 -2.84 9.38 -1.17
N ASN A 322 -2.61 10.70 -1.24
CA ASN A 322 -3.55 11.70 -1.75
C ASN A 322 -2.99 12.57 -2.89
N ASN A 323 -1.87 12.21 -3.54
CA ASN A 323 -1.39 12.95 -4.71
C ASN A 323 -1.77 12.23 -6.02
N ALA A 324 -2.17 13.01 -7.03
CA ALA A 324 -2.59 12.47 -8.32
C ALA A 324 -1.49 11.64 -9.02
N HIS A 325 -0.21 11.97 -8.80
CA HIS A 325 0.91 11.20 -9.35
C HIS A 325 0.91 9.75 -8.83
N GLY A 326 0.70 9.54 -7.52
CA GLY A 326 0.60 8.22 -6.93
C GLY A 326 -0.60 7.43 -7.43
N HIS A 327 -1.76 8.10 -7.54
CA HIS A 327 -2.97 7.48 -8.08
C HIS A 327 -2.83 6.99 -9.53
N ILE A 328 -2.12 7.75 -10.39
CA ILE A 328 -1.77 7.33 -11.75
C ILE A 328 -0.84 6.11 -11.73
N GLY A 329 0.22 6.18 -10.91
CA GLY A 329 1.16 5.08 -10.75
C GLY A 329 0.50 3.77 -10.31
N SER A 330 -0.40 3.83 -9.32
CA SER A 330 -1.12 2.65 -8.83
C SER A 330 -2.00 2.01 -9.91
N ARG A 331 -2.70 2.83 -10.71
CA ARG A 331 -3.57 2.34 -11.80
C ARG A 331 -2.78 1.68 -12.91
N LEU A 332 -1.68 2.30 -13.32
CA LEU A 332 -0.81 1.72 -14.33
C LEU A 332 -0.25 0.36 -13.88
N ARG A 333 0.22 0.27 -12.62
CA ARG A 333 0.75 -0.98 -12.06
C ARG A 333 -0.33 -2.06 -11.92
N ALA A 334 -1.51 -1.72 -11.41
CA ALA A 334 -2.63 -2.66 -11.33
C ALA A 334 -2.99 -3.22 -12.71
N ALA A 335 -2.95 -2.38 -13.75
CA ALA A 335 -3.22 -2.80 -15.12
C ALA A 335 -2.13 -3.75 -15.69
N PHE A 336 -0.86 -3.57 -15.33
CA PHE A 336 0.21 -4.53 -15.65
C PHE A 336 0.04 -5.87 -14.91
N HIS A 337 -0.23 -5.84 -13.60
CA HIS A 337 -0.45 -7.07 -12.84
C HIS A 337 -1.62 -7.88 -13.40
N ARG A 338 -2.67 -7.22 -13.86
CA ARG A 338 -3.89 -7.87 -14.39
C ARG A 338 -3.85 -8.15 -15.90
N GLY A 339 -2.84 -7.64 -16.61
CA GLY A 339 -2.72 -7.80 -18.07
C GLY A 339 -3.79 -7.07 -18.87
N THR A 340 -4.26 -5.90 -18.41
CA THR A 340 -5.43 -5.22 -18.99
C THR A 340 -5.10 -4.09 -19.97
N LEU A 341 -3.84 -3.63 -20.02
CA LEU A 341 -3.43 -2.46 -20.82
C LEU A 341 -3.63 -2.66 -22.33
N LEU A 342 -3.39 -3.87 -22.84
CA LEU A 342 -3.48 -4.19 -24.27
C LEU A 342 -4.83 -4.77 -24.69
N LEU A 343 -5.81 -4.81 -23.78
CA LEU A 343 -7.18 -5.18 -24.10
C LEU A 343 -7.93 -4.00 -24.76
N PRO A 344 -9.01 -4.25 -25.52
CA PRO A 344 -9.88 -3.18 -26.01
C PRO A 344 -10.37 -2.28 -24.86
N GLY A 345 -10.07 -0.98 -24.93
CA GLY A 345 -10.36 -0.02 -23.85
C GLY A 345 -9.27 0.11 -22.78
N GLY A 346 -8.20 -0.70 -22.84
CA GLY A 346 -7.09 -0.71 -21.87
C GLY A 346 -6.24 0.56 -21.81
N MET A 347 -6.40 1.50 -22.75
CA MET A 347 -5.76 2.82 -22.69
C MET A 347 -6.58 3.85 -21.89
N CYS A 348 -7.62 3.40 -21.19
CA CYS A 348 -8.29 4.12 -20.11
C CYS A 348 -8.17 3.26 -18.84
N GLN A 349 -7.63 3.80 -17.74
CA GLN A 349 -7.33 3.01 -16.53
C GLN A 349 -7.85 3.69 -15.25
N PRO A 350 -8.49 2.94 -14.34
CA PRO A 350 -8.94 1.55 -14.49
C PRO A 350 -10.28 1.51 -15.25
N SER A 351 -10.39 0.69 -16.30
CA SER A 351 -11.66 0.57 -17.07
C SER A 351 -12.21 -0.86 -17.15
N GLN A 352 -11.34 -1.86 -17.06
CA GLN A 352 -11.73 -3.25 -17.26
C GLN A 352 -12.37 -3.82 -15.98
N PRO A 353 -13.53 -4.49 -16.07
CA PRO A 353 -14.10 -5.21 -14.94
C PRO A 353 -13.24 -6.43 -14.56
N SER A 354 -13.42 -6.97 -13.36
CA SER A 354 -12.64 -8.12 -12.87
C SER A 354 -12.75 -9.37 -13.75
N SER A 355 -13.86 -9.54 -14.47
CA SER A 355 -14.03 -10.62 -15.46
C SER A 355 -13.08 -10.53 -16.66
N MET A 356 -12.47 -9.36 -16.90
CA MET A 356 -11.49 -9.11 -17.95
C MET A 356 -10.04 -9.13 -17.44
N TYR A 357 -9.80 -9.49 -16.18
CA TYR A 357 -8.44 -9.66 -15.67
C TYR A 357 -7.88 -11.01 -16.11
N TYR A 358 -6.55 -11.09 -16.23
CA TYR A 358 -5.79 -12.33 -16.46
C TYR A 358 -6.22 -13.12 -17.72
N GLN A 359 -6.58 -12.40 -18.78
CA GLN A 359 -7.06 -13.01 -20.03
C GLN A 359 -5.93 -13.74 -20.78
N THR A 360 -6.27 -14.90 -21.34
CA THR A 360 -5.36 -15.66 -22.20
C THR A 360 -4.81 -14.79 -23.33
N GLY A 361 -3.51 -14.89 -23.59
CA GLY A 361 -2.81 -14.10 -24.60
C GLY A 361 -2.25 -12.76 -24.10
N GLN A 362 -2.48 -12.41 -22.84
CA GLN A 362 -1.84 -11.27 -22.18
C GLN A 362 -0.73 -11.75 -21.24
N VAL A 363 0.24 -10.88 -20.95
CA VAL A 363 1.26 -11.10 -19.91
C VAL A 363 0.76 -10.47 -18.61
N PHE A 364 0.59 -11.27 -17.57
CA PHE A 364 0.04 -10.84 -16.27
C PHE A 364 0.72 -11.57 -15.10
N ASN A 365 0.32 -11.21 -13.88
CA ASN A 365 0.81 -11.82 -12.65
C ASN A 365 0.10 -13.15 -12.37
N GLU A 366 0.73 -14.29 -12.70
CA GLU A 366 0.16 -15.63 -12.47
C GLU A 366 -0.04 -15.92 -10.97
N TYR A 367 0.83 -15.39 -10.09
CA TYR A 367 0.63 -15.48 -8.64
C TYR A 367 -0.67 -14.80 -8.20
N ALA A 368 -0.93 -13.57 -8.64
CA ALA A 368 -2.17 -12.89 -8.27
C ALA A 368 -3.41 -13.61 -8.83
N LYS A 369 -3.36 -14.08 -10.08
CA LYS A 369 -4.41 -14.91 -10.66
C LYS A 369 -4.70 -16.14 -9.80
N ALA A 370 -3.66 -16.87 -9.39
CA ALA A 370 -3.80 -18.05 -8.54
C ALA A 370 -4.38 -17.71 -7.17
N VAL A 371 -3.93 -16.61 -6.56
CA VAL A 371 -4.46 -16.12 -5.27
C VAL A 371 -5.97 -15.88 -5.35
N HIS A 372 -6.43 -15.08 -6.32
CA HIS A 372 -7.85 -14.80 -6.47
C HIS A 372 -8.67 -16.04 -6.84
N ALA A 373 -8.10 -16.97 -7.61
CA ALA A 373 -8.80 -18.19 -8.01
C ALA A 373 -8.99 -19.19 -6.86
N VAL A 374 -8.08 -19.18 -5.88
CA VAL A 374 -8.11 -20.09 -4.73
C VAL A 374 -8.88 -19.51 -3.55
N SER A 375 -8.84 -18.19 -3.35
CA SER A 375 -9.64 -17.50 -2.33
C SER A 375 -11.12 -17.86 -2.46
N GLN A 376 -11.76 -18.23 -1.34
CA GLN A 376 -13.11 -18.82 -1.35
C GLN A 376 -14.20 -17.85 -1.81
N ASP A 377 -14.01 -16.55 -1.60
CA ASP A 377 -14.88 -15.48 -2.06
C ASP A 377 -14.31 -14.70 -3.26
N GLY A 378 -13.23 -15.22 -3.86
CA GLY A 378 -12.48 -14.58 -4.94
C GLY A 378 -11.62 -13.39 -4.51
N ARG A 379 -11.52 -13.12 -3.19
CA ARG A 379 -10.84 -11.94 -2.65
C ARG A 379 -9.52 -12.29 -1.95
N GLY A 380 -8.47 -11.57 -2.29
CA GLY A 380 -7.15 -11.73 -1.68
C GLY A 380 -6.18 -10.68 -2.19
N TYR A 381 -5.51 -9.97 -1.28
CA TYR A 381 -4.67 -8.83 -1.61
C TYR A 381 -3.32 -9.34 -2.11
N ALA A 382 -3.15 -9.50 -3.43
CA ALA A 382 -2.03 -10.26 -3.99
C ALA A 382 -0.82 -9.42 -4.45
N PHE A 383 -1.00 -8.11 -4.60
CA PHE A 383 0.04 -7.15 -4.96
C PHE A 383 -0.31 -5.76 -4.41
N PRO A 384 0.64 -4.82 -4.24
CA PRO A 384 0.45 -3.63 -3.38
C PRO A 384 -0.63 -2.62 -3.79
N VAL A 385 -1.26 -2.80 -4.96
CA VAL A 385 -2.29 -1.88 -5.52
C VAL A 385 -3.48 -2.65 -6.08
N ASP A 386 -3.76 -3.81 -5.50
CA ASP A 386 -4.85 -4.70 -5.93
C ASP A 386 -6.25 -4.17 -5.55
N ASP A 387 -6.30 -3.18 -4.67
CA ASP A 387 -7.49 -2.43 -4.30
C ASP A 387 -7.93 -1.40 -5.37
N VAL A 388 -7.13 -1.18 -6.43
CA VAL A 388 -7.56 -0.39 -7.59
C VAL A 388 -8.74 -1.09 -8.27
N LYS A 389 -9.87 -0.41 -8.42
CA LYS A 389 -11.11 -0.95 -8.99
C LYS A 389 -11.57 -0.16 -10.21
N ALA A 390 -12.27 -0.80 -11.14
CA ALA A 390 -12.84 -0.14 -12.33
C ALA A 390 -13.86 0.95 -11.98
N ALA A 391 -14.52 0.85 -10.82
CA ALA A 391 -15.42 1.87 -10.30
C ALA A 391 -15.31 1.95 -8.77
N ILE A 392 -15.62 3.12 -8.20
CA ILE A 392 -15.60 3.37 -6.73
C ILE A 392 -16.43 2.34 -5.98
N MET A 393 -17.63 2.03 -6.49
CA MET A 393 -18.55 1.03 -5.93
C MET A 393 -18.52 -0.30 -6.69
N GLY A 394 -17.43 -0.55 -7.42
CA GLY A 394 -17.22 -1.78 -8.17
C GLY A 394 -16.84 -2.96 -7.28
N PRO A 395 -16.80 -4.17 -7.84
CA PRO A 395 -16.39 -5.38 -7.12
C PRO A 395 -14.99 -5.23 -6.51
N GLU A 396 -14.87 -5.64 -5.25
CA GLU A 396 -13.60 -5.68 -4.52
C GLU A 396 -12.94 -7.07 -4.68
N VAL A 397 -11.68 -7.10 -5.09
CA VAL A 397 -10.92 -8.34 -5.37
C VAL A 397 -9.70 -8.50 -4.45
N ALA A 398 -9.23 -7.44 -3.82
CA ALA A 398 -8.15 -7.48 -2.84
C ALA A 398 -8.63 -7.98 -1.47
N GLY A 399 -9.93 -7.89 -1.19
CA GLY A 399 -10.49 -8.26 0.11
C GLY A 399 -10.30 -7.19 1.18
N LEU A 400 -9.95 -5.97 0.78
CA LEU A 400 -9.98 -4.79 1.64
C LEU A 400 -11.42 -4.44 2.00
N VAL A 401 -11.72 -4.43 3.29
CA VAL A 401 -13.03 -4.06 3.83
C VAL A 401 -12.91 -2.92 4.82
N GLY A 402 -13.91 -2.04 4.82
CA GLY A 402 -14.04 -0.95 5.77
C GLY A 402 -15.38 -1.00 6.47
N MET A 403 -15.39 -0.84 7.79
CA MET A 403 -16.60 -0.76 8.60
C MET A 403 -16.44 0.32 9.67
N LYS A 404 -17.52 1.08 9.92
CA LYS A 404 -17.54 2.09 10.98
C LYS A 404 -17.85 1.45 12.34
N ASP A 405 -17.24 1.99 13.40
CA ASP A 405 -17.55 1.66 14.79
C ASP A 405 -17.42 0.16 15.12
N VAL A 406 -16.38 -0.48 14.57
CA VAL A 406 -16.05 -1.89 14.84
C VAL A 406 -15.65 -2.07 16.31
N THR A 407 -16.33 -2.98 16.99
CA THR A 407 -16.08 -3.36 18.39
C THR A 407 -15.39 -4.71 18.52
N GLU A 408 -15.52 -5.57 17.50
CA GLU A 408 -14.90 -6.90 17.46
C GLU A 408 -14.23 -7.16 16.10
N LEU A 409 -12.96 -7.59 16.14
CA LEU A 409 -12.25 -8.22 15.03
C LEU A 409 -11.99 -9.67 15.40
N THR A 410 -12.53 -10.62 14.63
CA THR A 410 -12.29 -12.05 14.84
C THR A 410 -11.46 -12.61 13.70
N ILE A 411 -10.31 -13.23 13.99
CA ILE A 411 -9.44 -13.89 13.01
C ILE A 411 -9.44 -15.41 13.28
N PHE A 412 -9.70 -16.19 12.24
CA PHE A 412 -9.71 -17.66 12.28
C PHE A 412 -8.35 -18.17 11.77
N VAL A 413 -7.40 -18.37 12.68
CA VAL A 413 -6.00 -18.70 12.37
C VAL A 413 -5.91 -20.10 11.78
N GLY A 414 -5.45 -20.22 10.53
CA GLY A 414 -5.38 -21.49 9.83
C GLY A 414 -6.73 -21.99 9.30
N GLY A 415 -7.74 -21.12 9.23
CA GLY A 415 -9.09 -21.42 8.73
C GLY A 415 -10.12 -21.68 9.83
N ARG A 416 -11.39 -21.89 9.45
CA ARG A 416 -12.46 -22.22 10.40
C ARG A 416 -12.44 -23.71 10.73
N VAL A 417 -12.70 -24.06 11.99
CA VAL A 417 -12.82 -25.48 12.40
C VAL A 417 -13.93 -26.16 11.60
N GLY A 418 -13.63 -27.32 11.03
CA GLY A 418 -14.57 -28.07 10.19
C GLY A 418 -14.74 -27.52 8.77
N GLN A 419 -14.02 -26.47 8.39
CA GLN A 419 -13.89 -26.04 7.00
C GLN A 419 -13.09 -27.12 6.26
N GLY A 420 -13.79 -27.99 5.54
CA GLY A 420 -13.17 -29.09 4.81
C GLY A 420 -12.30 -28.59 3.66
N THR A 421 -11.43 -29.47 3.14
CA THR A 421 -10.68 -29.29 1.89
C THR A 421 -11.57 -29.41 0.65
N GLY A 422 -12.85 -29.03 0.76
CA GLY A 422 -13.84 -29.17 -0.29
C GLY A 422 -13.30 -28.66 -1.63
N THR A 423 -13.69 -29.32 -2.72
CA THR A 423 -13.33 -28.90 -4.07
C THR A 423 -13.60 -27.42 -4.18
N ALA A 424 -12.57 -26.63 -4.51
CA ALA A 424 -12.77 -25.27 -4.98
C ALA A 424 -13.89 -25.36 -6.01
N ALA A 425 -14.92 -24.52 -5.88
CA ALA A 425 -15.75 -24.28 -7.04
C ALA A 425 -14.77 -23.89 -8.15
N LEU A 426 -14.69 -24.69 -9.23
CA LEU A 426 -14.00 -24.24 -10.43
C LEU A 426 -14.48 -22.82 -10.68
N PRO A 427 -13.59 -21.84 -10.86
CA PRO A 427 -14.01 -20.46 -10.93
C PRO A 427 -15.07 -20.37 -12.02
N LEU A 428 -16.31 -20.08 -11.65
CA LEU A 428 -17.24 -19.47 -12.57
C LEU A 428 -16.54 -18.20 -13.06
N PRO A 429 -16.58 -17.86 -14.35
CA PRO A 429 -15.96 -16.63 -14.85
C PRO A 429 -16.40 -15.49 -13.94
N TYR A 430 -15.43 -14.93 -13.20
CA TYR A 430 -15.57 -13.99 -12.08
C TYR A 430 -16.97 -13.36 -11.97
N THR A 431 -17.92 -14.06 -11.34
CA THR A 431 -19.19 -13.43 -10.98
C THR A 431 -18.95 -12.68 -9.69
N ALA A 432 -18.65 -11.40 -9.82
CA ALA A 432 -18.58 -10.46 -8.72
C ALA A 432 -19.83 -10.59 -7.84
N VAL A 433 -19.65 -10.96 -6.57
CA VAL A 433 -20.72 -10.87 -5.59
C VAL A 433 -20.84 -9.40 -5.22
N ALA A 434 -21.87 -8.73 -5.73
CA ALA A 434 -22.19 -7.37 -5.30
C ALA A 434 -22.54 -7.40 -3.81
N SER A 435 -21.73 -6.74 -2.97
CA SER A 435 -22.06 -6.56 -1.55
C SER A 435 -23.28 -5.66 -1.44
N ALA A 436 -24.27 -6.08 -0.67
CA ALA A 436 -25.55 -5.40 -0.48
C ALA A 436 -25.39 -4.16 0.41
N TYR A 437 -24.68 -3.14 -0.08
CA TYR A 437 -24.60 -1.82 0.55
C TYR A 437 -25.71 -0.92 -0.03
N THR A 438 -26.98 -1.17 0.30
CA THR A 438 -28.07 -0.37 -0.28
C THR A 438 -29.22 -0.06 0.65
N ARG A 439 -29.03 -0.01 1.98
CA ARG A 439 -30.17 0.33 2.85
C ARG A 439 -29.84 1.11 4.12
N SER A 440 -29.06 2.17 3.99
CA SER A 440 -29.20 3.35 4.84
C SER A 440 -28.46 4.49 4.15
N MET A 441 -29.06 5.68 4.02
CA MET A 441 -28.55 6.90 3.35
C MET A 441 -29.33 7.36 2.10
N ILE A 442 -30.63 7.07 1.96
CA ILE A 442 -31.53 8.00 1.24
C ILE A 442 -32.86 8.06 1.99
N GLN A 443 -33.00 9.04 2.87
CA GLN A 443 -34.29 9.45 3.38
C GLN A 443 -34.30 10.97 3.55
N THR A 444 -34.66 11.68 2.48
CA THR A 444 -35.39 12.95 2.58
C THR A 444 -36.21 13.21 1.30
N SER A 445 -37.51 13.44 1.54
CA SER A 445 -38.50 14.17 0.74
C SER A 445 -38.69 13.82 -0.74
N GLY A 446 -39.85 13.23 -1.04
CA GLY A 446 -40.33 13.01 -2.39
C GLY A 446 -40.80 14.28 -3.10
N SER A 447 -40.67 14.26 -4.42
CA SER A 447 -41.71 14.60 -5.39
C SER A 447 -41.21 14.23 -6.79
N SER A 448 -42.00 13.43 -7.52
CA SER A 448 -41.91 13.30 -8.99
C SER A 448 -42.44 14.61 -9.63
N PRO A 449 -42.07 15.01 -10.87
CA PRO A 449 -42.18 14.14 -12.05
C PRO A 449 -41.20 14.35 -13.23
N THR A 450 -41.27 13.39 -14.18
CA THR A 450 -41.01 13.47 -15.64
C THR A 450 -39.60 13.73 -16.20
N LEU A 451 -39.11 12.73 -16.97
CA LEU A 451 -38.08 12.89 -18.00
C LEU A 451 -38.55 13.82 -19.13
N PRO A 452 -37.62 14.58 -19.74
CA PRO A 452 -37.36 14.33 -21.15
C PRO A 452 -35.87 14.30 -21.55
N SER A 453 -35.66 13.66 -22.69
CA SER A 453 -34.50 13.58 -23.61
C SER A 453 -33.33 14.58 -23.51
N ALA A 454 -32.13 14.05 -23.81
CA ALA A 454 -30.84 14.71 -24.04
C ALA A 454 -30.90 15.99 -24.93
N PRO A 455 -29.89 16.90 -24.83
CA PRO A 455 -28.81 16.84 -25.83
C PRO A 455 -27.41 17.33 -25.37
N SER A 456 -26.50 17.17 -26.32
CA SER A 456 -25.08 17.50 -26.48
C SER A 456 -24.56 18.90 -26.07
N ALA A 457 -23.23 18.91 -25.87
CA ALA A 457 -22.26 19.99 -26.06
C ALA A 457 -22.10 21.05 -24.96
N TYR A 458 -20.90 21.14 -24.40
CA TYR A 458 -20.33 22.40 -23.92
C TYR A 458 -18.85 22.51 -24.30
N SER A 459 -18.59 23.43 -25.22
CA SER A 459 -17.30 24.08 -25.42
C SER A 459 -17.07 25.09 -24.31
N SER A 460 -15.84 25.18 -23.79
CA SER A 460 -15.38 26.37 -23.08
C SER A 460 -13.97 26.72 -23.52
N ILE A 461 -13.90 27.88 -24.17
CA ILE A 461 -12.72 28.66 -24.52
C ILE A 461 -12.00 29.05 -23.22
N VAL A 462 -10.69 28.84 -23.13
CA VAL A 462 -9.84 29.57 -22.20
C VAL A 462 -8.63 30.14 -22.96
N THR A 463 -8.56 31.46 -22.88
CA THR A 463 -7.61 32.38 -23.47
C THR A 463 -6.21 32.17 -22.90
N ALA A 464 -5.20 32.18 -23.78
CA ALA A 464 -3.79 32.15 -23.44
C ALA A 464 -3.36 33.39 -22.63
N LEU A 465 -2.48 33.19 -21.64
CA LEU A 465 -1.64 34.24 -21.09
C LEU A 465 -0.19 33.75 -20.97
N THR A 466 0.69 34.64 -21.39
CA THR A 466 2.12 34.53 -21.64
C THR A 466 2.97 34.53 -20.37
N SER A 467 4.11 33.84 -20.42
CA SER A 467 5.19 33.86 -19.43
C SER A 467 5.76 35.27 -19.17
N PRO A 468 6.39 35.46 -18.00
CA PRO A 468 7.78 35.93 -18.02
C PRO A 468 8.71 35.19 -17.05
N SER A 469 10.00 35.39 -17.33
CA SER A 469 11.19 34.66 -16.91
C SER A 469 11.64 34.79 -15.44
N ALA A 470 12.48 33.82 -15.09
CA ALA A 470 13.38 33.62 -13.94
C ALA A 470 13.79 34.83 -13.07
N VAL A 471 13.80 34.60 -11.74
CA VAL A 471 14.74 35.19 -10.78
C VAL A 471 15.17 34.10 -9.77
N ALA A 472 16.48 33.97 -9.57
CA ALA A 472 17.11 33.11 -8.56
C ALA A 472 17.14 33.82 -7.20
N SER A 473 16.89 33.08 -6.11
CA SER A 473 17.26 33.50 -4.75
C SER A 473 17.24 32.31 -3.77
N SER A 474 18.20 32.37 -2.85
CA SER A 474 18.78 31.35 -1.98
C SER A 474 18.09 31.13 -0.63
N ASN A 475 18.41 29.98 -0.03
CA ASN A 475 18.45 29.65 1.40
C ASN A 475 17.11 29.63 2.19
N GLY A 476 16.72 28.41 2.58
CA GLY A 476 15.78 28.16 3.67
C GLY A 476 15.85 26.69 4.06
N ALA A 477 16.50 26.40 5.19
CA ALA A 477 16.64 25.07 5.75
C ALA A 477 15.27 24.45 6.06
N SER A 478 14.95 23.31 5.44
CA SER A 478 13.84 22.47 5.86
C SER A 478 14.35 21.39 6.82
N THR A 479 13.89 21.45 8.06
CA THR A 479 14.07 20.38 9.05
C THR A 479 13.32 19.13 8.58
N PRO A 480 13.97 17.97 8.42
CA PRO A 480 13.27 16.73 8.11
C PRO A 480 12.45 16.27 9.33
N SER A 481 11.25 15.76 9.05
CA SER A 481 10.40 15.08 10.04
C SER A 481 10.94 13.65 10.25
N PRO A 482 10.99 13.13 11.49
CA PRO A 482 11.62 11.85 11.78
C PRO A 482 10.75 10.70 11.25
N ALA A 483 11.36 9.82 10.47
CA ALA A 483 10.70 8.70 9.81
C ALA A 483 11.23 7.36 10.33
N ALA A 484 10.34 6.39 10.54
CA ALA A 484 10.71 5.03 10.96
C ALA A 484 11.34 4.24 9.79
N LEU A 485 12.42 3.53 10.08
CA LEU A 485 13.31 2.83 9.14
C LEU A 485 13.20 1.31 9.31
N THR A 486 12.45 0.62 8.45
CA THR A 486 12.34 -0.85 8.50
C THR A 486 13.53 -1.52 7.76
N LEU A 487 14.07 -2.63 8.27
CA LEU A 487 15.00 -3.49 7.53
C LEU A 487 14.36 -4.87 7.30
N SER A 488 14.75 -5.54 6.22
CA SER A 488 14.47 -6.96 6.00
C SER A 488 15.81 -7.70 5.91
N MET A 489 15.97 -8.75 6.72
CA MET A 489 17.13 -9.63 6.66
C MET A 489 16.81 -10.84 5.77
N GLN A 490 17.54 -10.99 4.66
CA GLN A 490 17.64 -12.25 3.92
C GLN A 490 18.94 -12.95 4.33
N ASP A 491 18.86 -14.15 4.89
CA ASP A 491 20.05 -14.98 5.07
C ASP A 491 20.44 -15.58 3.71
N LYS A 492 21.58 -15.17 3.16
CA LYS A 492 22.14 -15.77 1.94
C LYS A 492 23.35 -16.60 2.34
N GLY A 493 23.12 -17.85 2.69
CA GLY A 493 24.18 -18.84 2.82
C GLY A 493 24.83 -19.13 1.48
N MET A 494 26.05 -18.62 1.25
CA MET A 494 26.98 -19.18 0.26
C MET A 494 28.30 -19.52 0.96
N GLU A 495 28.54 -20.81 1.18
CA GLU A 495 29.85 -21.32 1.61
C GLU A 495 30.71 -21.60 0.37
N HIS A 496 31.78 -20.82 0.18
CA HIS A 496 32.84 -21.18 -0.75
C HIS A 496 33.91 -22.00 -0.01
N SER A 497 33.89 -23.32 -0.24
CA SER A 497 35.00 -24.22 0.07
C SER A 497 36.01 -24.16 -1.08
N SER A 498 37.20 -23.60 -0.82
CA SER A 498 38.37 -23.80 -1.69
C SER A 498 39.41 -24.63 -0.94
N THR A 499 39.72 -25.80 -1.50
CA THR A 499 40.75 -26.71 -1.01
C THR A 499 42.13 -26.19 -1.41
N PRO A 500 43.11 -26.04 -0.49
CA PRO A 500 44.46 -25.63 -0.88
C PRO A 500 45.33 -26.86 -1.23
N PRO A 501 46.30 -26.74 -2.17
CA PRO A 501 47.27 -27.79 -2.43
C PRO A 501 48.33 -27.84 -1.32
N SER A 502 48.95 -29.01 -1.21
CA SER A 502 49.90 -29.44 -0.20
C SER A 502 51.10 -28.52 0.06
N GLY A 503 51.41 -28.32 1.35
CA GLY A 503 52.78 -28.15 1.85
C GLY A 503 53.19 -26.75 2.30
N ALA A 504 52.99 -26.44 3.59
CA ALA A 504 53.96 -25.78 4.49
C ALA A 504 53.26 -25.28 5.76
N THR A 505 53.71 -25.78 6.92
CA THR A 505 53.31 -25.38 8.26
C THR A 505 53.78 -23.95 8.60
N ARG A 506 52.84 -23.04 8.86
CA ARG A 506 52.95 -22.06 9.97
C ARG A 506 51.58 -21.41 10.28
N THR A 507 51.21 -21.49 11.54
CA THR A 507 49.96 -20.99 12.15
C THR A 507 49.94 -19.47 12.25
N THR A 508 49.01 -18.83 11.52
CA THR A 508 48.37 -17.56 11.90
C THR A 508 46.91 -17.61 11.44
N SER A 509 45.97 -17.66 12.38
CA SER A 509 44.53 -17.61 12.10
C SER A 509 44.14 -16.20 11.66
N SER A 510 43.95 -15.98 10.36
CA SER A 510 43.22 -14.81 9.87
C SER A 510 41.74 -14.93 10.27
N PRO A 511 41.10 -13.86 10.79
CA PRO A 511 39.68 -13.87 11.08
C PRO A 511 38.91 -14.10 9.78
N ARG A 512 38.01 -15.10 9.75
CA ARG A 512 37.09 -15.26 8.62
C ARG A 512 36.05 -14.15 8.73
N ILE A 513 35.81 -13.43 7.65
CA ILE A 513 34.79 -12.39 7.55
C ILE A 513 33.63 -12.98 6.75
N ARG A 514 32.42 -13.01 7.33
CA ARG A 514 31.21 -13.24 6.53
C ARG A 514 30.78 -11.88 5.96
N THR A 515 30.58 -11.83 4.65
CA THR A 515 30.02 -10.67 3.96
C THR A 515 28.56 -10.96 3.66
N ALA A 516 27.66 -10.14 4.20
CA ALA A 516 26.22 -10.26 3.93
C ALA A 516 25.73 -8.96 3.29
N TRP A 517 24.85 -9.09 2.31
CA TRP A 517 24.15 -7.97 1.70
C TRP A 517 22.87 -7.71 2.49
N VAL A 518 22.78 -6.53 3.11
CA VAL A 518 21.59 -6.12 3.85
C VAL A 518 20.84 -5.09 3.02
N THR A 519 19.57 -5.36 2.76
CA THR A 519 18.66 -4.44 2.07
C THR A 519 17.87 -3.66 3.10
N VAL A 520 18.10 -2.34 3.16
CA VAL A 520 17.34 -1.43 4.02
C VAL A 520 16.16 -0.89 3.22
N THR A 521 14.93 -1.08 3.72
CA THR A 521 13.70 -0.69 3.04
C THR A 521 12.90 0.23 3.95
N LYS A 522 12.96 1.54 3.71
CA LYS A 522 12.09 2.49 4.41
C LYS A 522 10.64 2.24 3.99
N ILE A 523 9.78 1.81 4.91
CA ILE A 523 8.33 1.61 4.69
C ILE A 523 7.58 2.59 5.57
N GLU A 524 6.93 3.58 4.94
CA GLU A 524 5.90 4.40 5.56
C GLU A 524 4.57 3.96 4.94
N THR A 525 3.58 3.64 5.79
CA THR A 525 2.14 3.41 5.46
C THR A 525 1.85 3.01 4.00
N ALA A 526 1.67 1.71 3.78
CA ALA A 526 1.23 1.06 2.54
C ALA A 526 2.06 1.26 1.24
N ILE A 527 2.72 2.39 0.95
CA ILE A 527 3.36 2.59 -0.38
C ILE A 527 4.54 3.58 -0.32
N VAL A 528 5.62 3.29 0.40
CA VAL A 528 6.91 3.95 0.16
C VAL A 528 8.02 2.91 0.23
N VAL A 529 8.87 2.86 -0.80
CA VAL A 529 10.11 2.08 -0.79
C VAL A 529 11.25 2.97 -1.29
N GLN A 530 12.16 3.33 -0.39
CA GLN A 530 13.53 3.65 -0.75
C GLN A 530 14.41 2.46 -0.39
N THR A 531 15.24 2.02 -1.34
CA THR A 531 16.18 0.91 -1.18
C THR A 531 17.61 1.43 -1.24
N ALA A 532 18.40 1.17 -0.21
CA ALA A 532 19.85 1.33 -0.23
C ALA A 532 20.51 -0.02 0.06
N THR A 533 21.52 -0.37 -0.73
CA THR A 533 22.32 -1.59 -0.53
C THR A 533 23.61 -1.21 0.18
N VAL A 534 23.87 -1.80 1.36
CA VAL A 534 25.10 -1.56 2.12
C VAL A 534 25.82 -2.90 2.31
N MET A 535 27.12 -2.94 2.02
CA MET A 535 27.96 -4.09 2.37
C MET A 535 28.22 -4.06 3.87
N VAL A 536 27.83 -5.13 4.57
CA VAL A 536 28.17 -5.32 5.98
C VAL A 536 29.14 -6.50 6.10
N SER A 537 30.31 -6.23 6.65
CA SER A 537 31.33 -7.22 6.98
C SER A 537 31.39 -7.39 8.50
N ALA A 538 31.15 -8.60 9.00
CA ALA A 538 31.33 -8.96 10.40
C ALA A 538 32.53 -9.91 10.56
N PRO A 539 33.43 -9.69 11.54
CA PRO A 539 34.38 -10.72 11.96
C PRO A 539 33.61 -11.85 12.65
N LEU A 540 34.03 -13.11 12.42
CA LEU A 540 33.56 -14.27 13.20
C LEU A 540 33.76 -14.10 14.71
#